data_AF-A0A6A5GH11-F1
#
_entry.id   AF-A0A6A5GH11-F1
#
_cell.length_a   1.000
_cell.length_b   1.000
_cell.length_c   1.000
_cell.angle_alpha   90.00
_cell.angle_beta   90.00
_cell.angle_gamma   90.00
#
_symmetry.space_group_name_H-M   'P 1'
#
loop_
_entity.id
_entity.type
_entity.pdbx_description
1 polymer ?
#
loop_
_entity_poly.entity_id
_entity_poly.type
_entity_poly.pdbx_seq_one_letter_code
_entity_poly.pdbx_strand_id
1 'polypeptide(L)'
;MNSITINVMTARDPTRFRLCLDDLLICNAVHLHLHDTMVDVKTLNRFFKLWKINKSSPRLEHLKFMTLEEVSTDVLLKGLNAIKMPQTTTRTFRVYENARCKEKVVTGGLDVIRSDGTRATLKVEALAGTTVVEFYVWM
;
A
#
# COMPACT_ATOMS: atom_id res chain seq x y z
N MET A 1 5.97 -19.12 -8.28
CA MET A 1 6.22 -18.49 -6.97
C MET A 1 4.90 -18.50 -6.22
N ASN A 2 4.84 -19.03 -5.00
CA ASN A 2 3.59 -19.09 -4.24
C ASN A 2 3.22 -17.66 -3.81
N SER A 3 2.27 -17.04 -4.52
CA SER A 3 1.76 -15.72 -4.14
C SER A 3 0.93 -15.86 -2.87
N ILE A 4 1.41 -15.29 -1.76
CA ILE A 4 0.62 -15.17 -0.53
C ILE A 4 -0.11 -13.83 -0.62
N THR A 5 -1.41 -13.91 -0.85
CA THR A 5 -2.33 -12.76 -0.75
C THR A 5 -3.04 -12.83 0.60
N ILE A 6 -2.86 -11.81 1.43
CA ILE A 6 -3.62 -11.68 2.68
C ILE A 6 -4.72 -10.65 2.43
N ASN A 7 -5.97 -11.12 2.49
CA ASN A 7 -7.15 -10.26 2.48
C ASN A 7 -7.67 -10.15 3.90
N VAL A 8 -7.65 -8.94 4.45
CA VAL A 8 -8.32 -8.64 5.71
C VAL A 8 -9.59 -7.85 5.37
N MET A 9 -10.74 -8.41 5.69
CA MET A 9 -12.07 -7.81 5.47
C MET A 9 -12.89 -7.97 6.75
N THR A 10 -13.46 -6.88 7.27
CA THR A 10 -14.40 -6.95 8.40
C THR A 10 -15.83 -6.71 7.92
N ALA A 11 -16.70 -7.72 8.04
CA ALA A 11 -18.05 -7.69 7.46
C ALA A 11 -19.12 -6.99 8.32
N ARG A 12 -18.81 -6.51 9.54
CA ARG A 12 -19.86 -6.07 10.49
C ARG A 12 -19.57 -4.79 11.28
N ASP A 13 -18.30 -4.43 11.49
CA ASP A 13 -17.90 -3.19 12.17
C ASP A 13 -16.38 -2.99 12.01
N PRO A 14 -15.92 -2.04 11.17
CA PRO A 14 -14.48 -1.79 10.95
C PRO A 14 -13.75 -1.38 12.23
N THR A 15 -14.44 -0.78 13.21
CA THR A 15 -13.81 -0.33 14.46
C THR A 15 -13.28 -1.48 15.32
N ARG A 16 -13.68 -2.73 15.04
CA ARG A 16 -13.31 -3.90 15.83
C ARG A 16 -12.00 -4.56 15.43
N PHE A 17 -11.42 -4.22 14.28
CA PHE A 17 -10.17 -4.81 13.84
C PHE A 17 -9.13 -3.73 13.51
N ARG A 18 -8.35 -3.40 14.54
CA ARG A 18 -7.27 -2.43 14.46
C ARG A 18 -5.95 -3.15 14.29
N LEU A 19 -5.27 -2.88 13.19
CA LEU A 19 -3.94 -3.42 12.92
C LEU A 19 -2.88 -2.43 13.44
N CYS A 20 -1.96 -2.94 14.24
CA CYS A 20 -0.78 -2.23 14.67
C CYS A 20 0.38 -2.43 13.68
N LEU A 21 1.52 -1.80 13.96
CA LEU A 21 2.69 -1.94 13.10
C LEU A 21 3.18 -3.39 13.05
N ASP A 22 3.21 -4.09 14.18
CA ASP A 22 3.75 -5.44 14.27
C ASP A 22 2.90 -6.43 13.44
N ASP A 23 1.58 -6.26 13.41
CA ASP A 23 0.70 -7.07 12.57
C ASP A 23 1.03 -6.94 11.08
N LEU A 24 1.32 -5.72 10.61
CA LEU A 24 1.73 -5.46 9.22
C LEU A 24 3.11 -6.07 8.91
N LEU A 25 4.03 -6.06 9.88
CA LEU A 25 5.38 -6.59 9.72
C LEU A 25 5.40 -8.12 9.65
N ILE A 26 4.56 -8.80 10.44
CA ILE A 26 4.50 -10.26 10.52
C ILE A 26 3.86 -10.88 9.27
N CYS A 27 2.94 -10.17 8.62
CA CYS A 27 2.23 -10.65 7.43
C CYS A 27 3.17 -11.14 6.31
N ASN A 28 4.30 -10.45 6.06
CA ASN A 28 5.30 -10.76 5.01
C ASN A 28 4.70 -11.24 3.68
N ALA A 29 3.58 -10.62 3.29
CA ALA A 29 2.78 -11.02 2.14
C ALA A 29 3.38 -10.50 0.82
N VAL A 30 3.05 -11.19 -0.28
CA VAL A 30 3.33 -10.69 -1.63
C VAL A 30 2.31 -9.63 -1.99
N HIS A 31 1.04 -9.88 -1.68
CA HIS A 31 -0.04 -8.90 -1.80
C HIS A 31 -0.74 -8.74 -0.44
N LEU A 32 -0.84 -7.50 0.02
CA LEU A 32 -1.48 -7.15 1.29
C LEU A 32 -2.70 -6.26 1.02
N HIS A 33 -3.89 -6.83 1.17
CA HIS A 33 -5.15 -6.12 0.93
C HIS A 33 -5.91 -5.94 2.23
N LEU A 34 -6.03 -4.68 2.62
CA LEU A 34 -6.60 -4.23 3.88
C LEU A 34 -7.90 -3.48 3.56
N HIS A 35 -9.04 -4.15 3.73
CA HIS A 35 -10.36 -3.63 3.43
C HIS A 35 -11.14 -3.42 4.72
N ASP A 36 -11.62 -2.19 4.92
CA ASP A 36 -12.41 -1.81 6.09
C ASP A 36 -11.69 -2.10 7.42
N THR A 37 -10.36 -2.05 7.42
CA THR A 37 -9.53 -2.25 8.63
C THR A 37 -9.11 -0.91 9.21
N MET A 38 -8.98 -0.82 10.54
CA MET A 38 -8.47 0.38 11.18
C MET A 38 -6.93 0.34 11.22
N VAL A 39 -6.30 1.05 10.29
CA VAL A 39 -4.86 1.30 10.30
C VAL A 39 -4.63 2.80 10.45
N ASP A 40 -3.97 3.19 11.55
CA ASP A 40 -3.58 4.59 11.74
C ASP A 40 -2.60 5.03 10.63
N VAL A 41 -2.81 6.21 10.05
CA VAL A 41 -1.96 6.73 8.97
C VAL A 41 -0.47 6.83 9.38
N LYS A 42 -0.17 7.08 10.66
CA LYS A 42 1.21 7.10 11.16
C LYS A 42 1.77 5.68 11.28
N THR A 43 0.95 4.69 11.59
CA THR A 43 1.33 3.27 11.50
C THR A 43 1.69 2.89 10.07
N LEU A 44 0.88 3.29 9.08
CA LEU A 44 1.17 3.03 7.67
C LEU A 44 2.43 3.76 7.18
N ASN A 45 2.65 5.02 7.61
CA ASN A 45 3.90 5.75 7.37
C ASN A 45 5.13 5.04 7.97
N ARG A 46 5.03 4.54 9.20
CA ARG A 46 6.11 3.77 9.86
C ARG A 46 6.42 2.49 9.08
N PHE A 47 5.39 1.78 8.62
CA PHE A 47 5.55 0.61 7.76
C PHE A 47 6.30 0.95 6.47
N PHE A 48 5.91 2.00 5.75
CA PHE A 48 6.60 2.42 4.53
C PHE A 48 8.03 2.89 4.76
N LYS A 49 8.32 3.53 5.90
CA LYS A 49 9.70 3.88 6.29
C LYS A 49 10.56 2.64 6.49
N LEU A 50 10.04 1.62 7.16
CA LEU A 50 10.74 0.34 7.34
C LEU A 50 10.95 -0.37 6.00
N TRP A 51 9.94 -0.37 5.12
CA TRP A 51 10.06 -0.94 3.78
C TRP A 51 11.16 -0.23 3.00
N LYS A 52 11.18 1.12 3.05
CA LYS A 52 12.17 1.97 2.38
C LYS A 52 13.61 1.67 2.81
N ILE A 53 13.85 1.27 4.06
CA ILE A 53 15.19 0.90 4.56
C ILE A 53 15.44 -0.62 4.53
N ASN A 54 14.59 -1.36 3.79
CA ASN A 54 14.66 -2.81 3.64
C ASN A 54 14.58 -3.58 4.97
N LYS A 55 13.75 -3.10 5.90
CA LYS A 55 13.48 -3.72 7.21
C LYS A 55 12.08 -4.31 7.34
N SER A 56 11.24 -4.25 6.31
CA SER A 56 9.92 -4.88 6.29
C SER A 56 9.55 -5.40 4.90
N SER A 57 8.71 -6.45 4.89
CA SER A 57 8.03 -7.03 3.72
C SER A 57 8.86 -7.04 2.43
N PRO A 58 10.02 -7.72 2.39
CA PRO A 58 10.92 -7.72 1.23
C PRO A 58 10.31 -8.38 -0.02
N ARG A 59 9.22 -9.13 0.14
CA ARG A 59 8.46 -9.80 -0.93
C ARG A 59 7.24 -9.00 -1.40
N LEU A 60 6.97 -7.84 -0.81
CA LEU A 60 5.78 -7.06 -1.12
C LEU A 60 5.82 -6.60 -2.59
N GLU A 61 4.77 -6.91 -3.33
CA GLU A 61 4.54 -6.48 -4.70
C GLU A 61 3.40 -5.47 -4.79
N HIS A 62 2.36 -5.64 -3.97
CA HIS A 62 1.20 -4.76 -3.94
C HIS A 62 0.61 -4.65 -2.55
N LEU A 63 0.40 -3.42 -2.08
CA LEU A 63 -0.43 -3.14 -0.91
C LEU A 63 -1.62 -2.29 -1.34
N LYS A 64 -2.83 -2.70 -0.93
CA LYS A 64 -4.06 -1.94 -1.11
C LYS A 64 -4.70 -1.73 0.25
N PHE A 65 -4.88 -0.48 0.64
CA PHE A 65 -5.56 -0.11 1.87
C PHE A 65 -6.77 0.75 1.54
N MET A 66 -7.95 0.31 1.97
CA MET A 66 -9.22 0.97 1.76
C MET A 66 -9.85 1.29 3.11
N THR A 67 -10.19 2.55 3.31
CA THR A 67 -10.79 3.05 4.56
C THR A 67 -11.86 4.10 4.26
N LEU A 68 -12.85 4.20 5.15
CA LEU A 68 -13.85 5.28 5.14
C LEU A 68 -13.32 6.58 5.75
N GLU A 69 -12.13 6.54 6.37
CA GLU A 69 -11.48 7.71 6.93
C GLU A 69 -10.69 8.47 5.85
N GLU A 70 -10.53 9.78 6.06
CA GLU A 70 -9.64 10.58 5.22
C GLU A 70 -8.18 10.27 5.55
N VAL A 71 -7.38 9.94 4.54
CA VAL A 71 -5.94 9.72 4.71
C VAL A 71 -5.16 10.96 4.33
N SER A 72 -4.58 11.64 5.32
CA SER A 72 -3.66 12.75 5.07
C SER A 72 -2.42 12.25 4.32
N THR A 73 -2.32 12.63 3.05
CA THR A 73 -1.20 12.26 2.18
C THR A 73 0.13 12.82 2.70
N ASP A 74 0.13 14.02 3.27
CA ASP A 74 1.34 14.63 3.85
C ASP A 74 1.87 13.83 5.04
N VAL A 75 0.98 13.38 5.94
CA VAL A 75 1.36 12.53 7.08
C VAL A 75 1.86 11.17 6.61
N LEU A 76 1.17 10.59 5.61
CA LEU A 76 1.53 9.30 5.03
C LEU A 76 2.93 9.32 4.39
N LEU A 77 3.28 10.40 3.71
CA LEU A 77 4.53 10.54 2.96
C LEU A 77 5.69 11.13 3.76
N LYS A 78 5.43 11.68 4.95
CA LYS A 78 6.43 12.39 5.76
C LYS A 78 7.67 11.53 5.97
N GLY A 79 8.82 12.00 5.46
CA GLY A 79 10.12 11.34 5.58
C GLY A 79 10.37 10.16 4.63
N LEU A 80 9.52 9.94 3.63
CA LEU A 80 9.76 8.95 2.57
C LEU A 80 10.60 9.49 1.41
N ASN A 81 10.76 10.82 1.30
CA ASN A 81 11.38 11.51 0.16
C ASN A 81 10.74 11.09 -1.17
N ALA A 82 9.40 11.06 -1.19
CA ALA A 82 8.65 10.61 -2.35
C ALA A 82 8.81 11.57 -3.54
N ILE A 83 9.01 11.02 -4.73
CA ILE A 83 9.23 11.75 -5.97
C ILE A 83 7.89 11.83 -6.71
N LYS A 84 7.35 13.04 -6.86
CA LYS A 84 6.11 13.25 -7.61
C LYS A 84 6.35 13.03 -9.10
N MET A 85 5.55 12.16 -9.71
CA MET A 85 5.68 11.82 -11.12
C MET A 85 4.67 12.58 -11.98
N PRO A 86 5.05 13.00 -13.19
CA PRO A 86 4.13 13.66 -14.12
C PRO A 86 2.93 12.80 -14.48
N GLN A 87 1.78 13.43 -14.75
CA GLN A 87 0.58 12.75 -15.25
C GLN A 87 0.72 12.20 -16.69
N THR A 88 1.85 12.45 -17.35
CA THR A 88 2.20 11.81 -18.62
C THR A 88 2.94 10.48 -18.43
N THR A 89 3.36 10.16 -17.21
CA THR A 89 4.09 8.91 -16.94
C THR A 89 3.12 7.81 -16.53
N THR A 90 3.03 6.79 -17.38
CA THR A 90 2.13 5.64 -17.21
C THR A 90 2.94 4.36 -16.98
N ARG A 91 2.49 3.52 -16.04
CA ARG A 91 3.08 2.20 -15.73
C ARG A 91 1.99 1.16 -15.64
N THR A 92 2.34 -0.09 -15.93
CA THR A 92 1.44 -1.22 -15.79
C THR A 92 1.98 -2.16 -14.71
N PHE A 93 1.17 -2.46 -13.71
CA PHE A 93 1.50 -3.38 -12.63
C PHE A 93 0.59 -4.61 -12.71
N ARG A 94 1.12 -5.77 -12.33
CA ARG A 94 0.29 -6.95 -12.08
C ARG A 94 -0.23 -6.88 -10.66
N VAL A 95 -1.55 -6.89 -10.52
CA VAL A 95 -2.24 -6.92 -9.23
C VAL A 95 -3.07 -8.19 -9.14
N TYR A 96 -3.24 -8.69 -7.93
CA TYR A 96 -4.13 -9.82 -7.67
C TYR A 96 -5.36 -9.29 -6.96
N GLU A 97 -6.54 -9.50 -7.50
CA GLU A 97 -7.80 -9.11 -6.85
C GLU A 97 -8.80 -10.26 -7.01
N ASN A 98 -9.49 -10.65 -5.93
CA ASN A 98 -10.45 -11.75 -5.94
C ASN A 98 -9.87 -13.04 -6.57
N ALA A 99 -8.63 -13.40 -6.17
CA ALA A 99 -7.86 -14.53 -6.69
C ALA A 99 -7.59 -14.52 -8.21
N ARG A 100 -7.70 -13.37 -8.87
CA ARG A 100 -7.37 -13.20 -10.30
C ARG A 100 -6.24 -12.19 -10.49
N CYS A 101 -5.26 -12.55 -11.31
CA CYS A 101 -4.24 -11.62 -11.78
C CYS A 101 -4.84 -10.68 -12.82
N LYS A 102 -4.60 -9.39 -12.68
CA LYS A 102 -5.01 -8.34 -13.63
C LYS A 102 -3.88 -7.35 -13.83
N GLU A 103 -3.89 -6.70 -14.98
CA GLU A 103 -3.03 -5.55 -15.23
C GLU A 103 -3.74 -4.28 -14.77
N LYS A 104 -3.03 -3.47 -13.99
CA LYS A 104 -3.47 -2.16 -13.50
C LYS A 104 -2.56 -1.10 -14.10
N VAL A 105 -3.15 -0.22 -14.89
CA VAL A 105 -2.47 0.95 -15.43
C VAL A 105 -2.52 2.09 -14.40
N VAL A 106 -1.36 2.64 -14.08
CA VAL A 106 -1.17 3.71 -13.10
C VAL A 106 -0.48 4.90 -13.77
N THR A 107 -1.13 6.06 -13.70
CA THR A 107 -0.64 7.32 -14.24
C THR A 107 -0.21 8.26 -13.11
N GLY A 108 0.94 8.93 -13.25
CA GLY A 108 1.50 9.81 -12.23
C GLY A 108 1.96 9.05 -10.98
N GLY A 109 1.49 9.45 -9.81
CA GLY A 109 1.84 8.82 -8.53
C GLY A 109 3.08 9.41 -7.87
N LEU A 110 3.47 8.79 -6.76
CA LEU A 110 4.54 9.22 -5.88
C LEU A 110 5.52 8.08 -5.69
N ASP A 111 6.72 8.23 -6.22
CA ASP A 111 7.68 7.14 -6.21
C ASP A 111 8.57 7.18 -4.97
N VAL A 112 8.78 6.01 -4.37
CA VAL A 112 9.64 5.80 -3.20
C VAL A 112 10.72 4.81 -3.59
N ILE A 113 11.98 5.14 -3.27
CA ILE A 113 13.13 4.29 -3.55
C ILE A 113 13.59 3.62 -2.26
N ARG A 114 13.58 2.29 -2.26
CA ARG A 114 14.13 1.45 -1.20
C ARG A 114 15.66 1.51 -1.22
N SER A 115 16.28 1.20 -0.08
CA SER A 115 17.74 1.27 0.11
C SER A 115 18.56 0.37 -0.83
N ASP A 116 17.94 -0.64 -1.43
CA ASP A 116 18.55 -1.52 -2.44
C ASP A 116 18.27 -1.09 -3.89
N GLY A 117 17.66 0.09 -4.09
CA GLY A 117 17.31 0.62 -5.41
C GLY A 117 15.94 0.18 -5.93
N THR A 118 15.25 -0.75 -5.26
CA THR A 118 13.88 -1.13 -5.66
C THR A 118 12.96 0.08 -5.56
N ARG A 119 12.20 0.33 -6.63
CA ARG A 119 11.23 1.43 -6.73
C ARG A 119 9.84 0.94 -6.36
N ALA A 120 9.05 1.81 -5.75
CA ALA A 120 7.61 1.62 -5.61
C ALA A 120 6.86 2.89 -5.99
N THR A 121 5.64 2.76 -6.46
CA THR A 121 4.73 3.86 -6.77
C THR A 121 3.57 3.85 -5.79
N LEU A 122 3.37 4.96 -5.08
CA LEU A 122 2.25 5.19 -4.17
C LEU A 122 1.19 6.07 -4.84
N LYS A 123 -0.07 5.68 -4.70
CA LYS A 123 -1.25 6.43 -5.13
C LYS A 123 -2.24 6.55 -3.97
N VAL A 124 -2.78 7.74 -3.77
CA VAL A 124 -3.89 7.99 -2.85
C VAL A 124 -5.03 8.55 -3.69
N GLU A 125 -6.18 7.90 -3.63
CA GLU A 125 -7.38 8.29 -4.37
C GLU A 125 -8.56 8.38 -3.41
N ALA A 126 -9.29 9.49 -3.43
CA ALA A 126 -10.52 9.67 -2.69
C ALA A 126 -11.71 9.42 -3.62
N LEU A 127 -12.54 8.44 -3.28
CA LEU A 127 -13.69 7.97 -4.07
C LEU A 127 -14.94 7.93 -3.19
N ALA A 128 -15.87 8.87 -3.38
CA ALA A 128 -17.21 8.86 -2.78
C ALA A 128 -17.26 8.48 -1.28
N GLY A 129 -16.43 9.11 -0.45
CA GLY A 129 -16.36 8.85 1.00
C GLY A 129 -15.44 7.70 1.41
N THR A 130 -14.72 7.09 0.47
CA THR A 130 -13.68 6.08 0.72
C THR A 130 -12.33 6.61 0.25
N THR A 131 -11.29 6.45 1.06
CA THR A 131 -9.91 6.67 0.65
C THR A 131 -9.24 5.34 0.32
N VAL A 132 -8.59 5.29 -0.85
CA VAL A 132 -7.80 4.13 -1.28
C VAL A 132 -6.34 4.54 -1.38
N VAL A 133 -5.49 3.84 -0.65
CA VAL A 133 -4.03 3.92 -0.77
C VAL A 133 -3.55 2.66 -1.46
N GLU A 134 -2.89 2.82 -2.60
CA GLU A 134 -2.24 1.73 -3.32
C GLU A 134 -0.74 1.96 -3.39
N PHE A 135 0.02 0.90 -3.15
CA PHE A 135 1.48 0.88 -3.20
C PHE A 135 1.93 -0.29 -4.07
N TYR A 136 2.57 0.03 -5.19
CA TYR A 136 3.01 -0.94 -6.20
C TYR A 136 4.53 -1.01 -6.23
N VAL A 137 5.10 -2.17 -5.99
CA VAL A 137 6.55 -2.38 -6.07
C VAL A 137 6.92 -2.80 -7.49
N TRP A 138 7.99 -2.21 -8.00
CA TRP A 138 8.50 -2.48 -9.35
C TRP A 138 9.31 -3.77 -9.29
N MET A 139 8.87 -4.77 -10.07
CA MET A 139 9.44 -6.11 -10.17
C MET A 139 10.04 -6.34 -11.56
#